data_AF-A0A9R1VG38-F1
#
_entry.id   AF-A0A9R1VG38-F1
#
_cell.length_a   1.000
_cell.length_b   1.000
_cell.length_c   1.000
_cell.angle_alpha   90.00
_cell.angle_beta   90.00
_cell.angle_gamma   90.00
#
_symmetry.space_group_name_H-M   'P 1'
#
loop_
_entity.id
_entity.type
_entity.pdbx_description
1 polymer ?
#
loop_
_entity_poly.entity_id
_entity_poly.type
_entity_poly.pdbx_seq_one_letter_code
_entity_poly.pdbx_strand_id
1 'polypeptide(L)'
;MSQYKILDVKKPRYVRVNTLKLDVETAVSELSKDNMVEKDDMIPDLLVLPPATDLHNHPLVTNGSVFMQGKASSMVAVALGPKPGWETL
;
A
#
# COMPACT_ATOMS: atom_id res chain seq x y z
N MET A 1 2.56 23.10 30.95
CA MET A 1 1.91 22.48 29.77
C MET A 1 2.97 22.35 28.67
N SER A 2 3.52 21.16 28.47
CA SER A 2 4.50 20.92 27.40
C SER A 2 3.81 21.14 26.05
N GLN A 3 4.31 22.08 25.25
CA GLN A 3 3.86 22.26 23.87
C GLN A 3 4.45 21.12 23.03
N TYR A 4 3.65 20.10 22.73
CA TYR A 4 4.04 19.06 21.78
C TYR A 4 4.12 19.69 20.38
N LYS A 5 5.35 19.92 19.92
CA LYS A 5 5.62 20.35 18.55
C LYS A 5 5.40 19.15 17.62
N ILE A 6 4.26 19.10 16.94
CA ILE A 6 4.00 18.10 15.90
C ILE A 6 4.99 18.39 14.77
N LEU A 7 5.97 17.51 14.62
CA LEU A 7 6.88 17.55 13.48
C LEU A 7 6.06 17.22 12.23
N ASP A 8 6.19 18.05 11.19
CA ASP A 8 5.60 17.78 9.88
C ASP A 8 6.40 16.67 9.19
N VAL A 9 6.17 15.43 9.64
CA VAL A 9 6.81 14.24 9.10
C VAL A 9 6.11 13.90 7.79
N LYS A 10 6.83 14.06 6.68
CA LYS A 10 6.39 13.61 5.36
C LYS A 10 6.19 12.10 5.37
N LYS A 11 4.92 11.66 5.42
CA LYS A 11 4.56 10.25 5.44
C LYS A 11 4.70 9.65 4.04
N PRO A 12 5.26 8.43 3.92
CA PRO A 12 5.30 7.74 2.64
C PRO A 12 3.89 7.41 2.14
N ARG A 13 3.78 7.19 0.82
CA ARG A 13 2.54 6.73 0.18
C ARG A 13 2.56 5.21 0.15
N TYR A 14 1.59 4.60 0.83
CA TYR A 14 1.42 3.15 0.83
C TYR A 14 0.38 2.72 -0.22
N VAL A 15 0.70 1.64 -0.92
CA VAL A 15 -0.14 1.06 -1.96
C VAL A 15 -0.18 -0.46 -1.77
N ARG A 16 -1.36 -1.04 -1.60
CA ARG A 16 -1.55 -2.49 -1.52
C ARG A 16 -1.92 -3.05 -2.88
N VAL A 17 -1.22 -4.09 -3.32
CA VAL A 17 -1.46 -4.77 -4.60
C VAL A 17 -2.66 -5.71 -4.46
N ASN A 18 -3.57 -5.66 -5.42
CA ASN A 18 -4.64 -6.63 -5.53
C ASN A 18 -4.12 -7.88 -6.25
N THR A 19 -3.63 -8.84 -5.48
CA THR A 19 -3.07 -10.10 -6.00
C THR A 19 -4.08 -10.98 -6.76
N LEU A 20 -5.38 -10.65 -6.70
CA LEU A 20 -6.41 -11.28 -7.53
C LEU A 20 -6.44 -10.74 -8.96
N LYS A 21 -5.78 -9.61 -9.25
CA LYS A 21 -5.77 -8.96 -10.57
C LYS A 21 -4.37 -8.72 -11.15
N LEU A 22 -3.37 -8.52 -10.29
CA LEU A 22 -2.01 -8.17 -10.70
C LEU A 22 -1.00 -8.75 -9.71
N ASP A 23 0.11 -9.30 -10.21
CA ASP A 23 1.22 -9.74 -9.37
C ASP A 23 2.06 -8.54 -8.87
N VAL A 24 2.80 -8.76 -7.77
CA VAL A 24 3.53 -7.69 -7.09
C VAL A 24 4.69 -7.17 -7.95
N GLU A 25 5.37 -8.06 -8.67
CA GLU A 25 6.50 -7.74 -9.54
C GLU A 25 6.08 -6.82 -10.69
N THR A 26 4.96 -7.14 -11.35
CA THR A 26 4.38 -6.29 -12.40
C THR A 26 3.91 -4.95 -11.83
N ALA A 27 3.28 -4.94 -10.66
CA ALA A 27 2.88 -3.70 -9.99
C ALA A 27 4.09 -2.80 -9.67
N VAL A 28 5.19 -3.38 -9.19
CA VAL A 28 6.46 -2.67 -8.97
C VAL A 28 7.00 -2.13 -10.28
N SER A 29 7.08 -2.95 -11.33
CA SER A 29 7.60 -2.54 -12.64
C SER A 29 6.81 -1.36 -13.22
N GLU A 30 5.49 -1.39 -13.14
CA GLU A 30 4.63 -0.32 -13.66
C GLU A 30 4.75 0.98 -12.83
N LEU A 31 4.69 0.89 -11.51
CA LEU A 31 4.79 2.07 -10.64
C LEU A 31 6.21 2.67 -10.61
N SER A 32 7.23 1.85 -10.87
CA SER A 32 8.63 2.29 -10.91
C SER A 32 8.99 3.13 -12.14
N LYS A 33 8.09 3.22 -13.12
CA LYS A 33 8.28 4.09 -14.31
C LYS A 33 8.33 5.57 -13.92
N ASP A 34 7.49 5.97 -12.97
CA ASP A 34 7.32 7.37 -12.57
C ASP A 34 7.77 7.66 -11.13
N ASN A 35 7.99 6.63 -10.31
CA ASN A 35 8.28 6.78 -8.88
C ASN A 35 9.38 5.82 -8.42
N MET A 36 10.03 6.15 -7.30
CA MET A 36 10.77 5.13 -6.55
C MET A 36 9.77 4.23 -5.81
N VAL A 37 9.94 2.92 -5.91
CA VAL A 37 9.03 1.95 -5.28
C VAL A 37 9.85 0.93 -4.51
N GLU A 38 9.51 0.76 -3.24
CA GLU A 38 10.09 -0.26 -2.37
C GLU A 38 9.00 -1.23 -1.91
N LYS A 39 9.36 -2.50 -1.73
CA LYS A 39 8.45 -3.49 -1.12
C LYS A 39 8.50 -3.35 0.39
N ASP A 40 7.36 -3.46 1.05
CA ASP A 40 7.31 -3.51 2.50
C ASP A 40 7.95 -4.80 3.03
N ASP A 41 8.60 -4.71 4.18
CA ASP A 41 9.33 -5.79 4.83
C ASP A 41 8.42 -6.78 5.57
N MET A 42 7.24 -6.34 5.99
CA MET A 42 6.31 -7.11 6.81
C MET A 42 5.06 -7.56 6.05
N ILE A 43 4.60 -6.76 5.09
CA ILE A 43 3.35 -7.00 4.36
C ILE A 43 3.67 -7.34 2.89
N PRO A 44 3.52 -8.61 2.47
CA PRO A 44 4.01 -9.08 1.17
C PRO A 44 3.46 -8.34 -0.06
N ASP A 45 2.22 -7.85 0.02
CA ASP A 45 1.50 -7.16 -1.06
C ASP A 45 1.51 -5.63 -0.88
N LEU A 46 2.33 -5.08 0.01
CA LEU A 46 2.40 -3.63 0.24
C LEU A 46 3.65 -3.01 -0.39
N LEU A 47 3.44 -1.90 -1.09
CA LEU A 47 4.47 -1.08 -1.71
C LEU A 47 4.54 0.29 -1.01
N VAL A 48 5.76 0.80 -0.90
CA VAL A 48 6.11 2.07 -0.29
C VAL A 48 6.64 3.00 -1.36
N LEU A 49 6.01 4.17 -1.50
CA LEU A 49 6.36 5.21 -2.45
C LEU A 49 6.70 6.52 -1.72
N PRO A 50 7.42 7.45 -2.37
CA PRO A 50 7.73 8.74 -1.83
C PRO A 50 6.52 9.48 -1.25
N PRO A 51 6.74 10.34 -0.24
CA PRO A 51 5.70 11.22 0.25
C PRO A 51 5.12 12.10 -0.86
N ALA A 52 3.82 12.39 -0.76
CA ALA A 52 3.08 13.21 -1.73
C ALA A 52 2.97 12.64 -3.16
N THR A 53 3.36 11.39 -3.40
CA THR A 53 2.98 10.71 -4.66
C THR A 53 1.45 10.63 -4.76
N ASP A 54 0.92 11.24 -5.83
CA ASP A 54 -0.49 11.20 -6.20
C ASP A 54 -0.73 10.07 -7.22
N LEU A 55 -1.59 9.12 -6.85
CA LEU A 55 -1.99 7.99 -7.68
C LEU A 55 -3.50 7.96 -7.93
N HIS A 56 -4.26 8.99 -7.55
CA HIS A 56 -5.72 8.97 -7.63
C HIS A 56 -6.24 8.70 -9.06
N ASN A 57 -5.52 9.20 -10.06
CA ASN A 57 -5.83 8.99 -11.48
C ASN A 57 -4.98 7.90 -12.15
N HIS A 58 -4.11 7.22 -11.40
CA HIS A 58 -3.22 6.21 -11.97
C HIS A 58 -4.05 5.01 -12.47
N PRO A 59 -3.79 4.45 -13.67
CA PRO A 59 -4.59 3.36 -14.23
C PRO A 59 -4.75 2.15 -13.31
N LEU A 60 -3.70 1.79 -12.56
CA LEU A 60 -3.75 0.67 -11.60
C LEU A 60 -4.67 0.93 -10.41
N VAL A 61 -4.84 2.19 -10.00
CA VAL A 61 -5.78 2.56 -8.93
C VAL A 61 -7.20 2.54 -9.46
N THR A 62 -7.44 3.18 -10.61
CA THR A 62 -8.78 3.32 -11.18
C THR A 62 -9.36 2.00 -11.66
N ASN A 63 -8.52 1.05 -12.13
CA ASN A 63 -8.95 -0.28 -12.52
C ASN A 63 -8.99 -1.31 -11.35
N GLY A 64 -8.61 -0.89 -10.14
CA GLY A 64 -8.62 -1.74 -8.94
C GLY A 64 -7.53 -2.81 -8.86
N SER A 65 -6.43 -2.65 -9.60
CA SER A 65 -5.24 -3.51 -9.49
C SER A 65 -4.40 -3.17 -8.27
N VAL A 66 -4.49 -1.95 -7.76
CA VAL A 66 -3.87 -1.53 -6.49
C VAL A 66 -4.80 -0.61 -5.69
N PHE A 67 -4.58 -0.54 -4.38
CA PHE A 67 -5.34 0.28 -3.44
C PHE A 67 -4.43 1.21 -2.66
N MET A 68 -4.78 2.49 -2.53
CA MET A 68 -4.08 3.40 -1.61
C MET A 68 -4.53 3.12 -0.17
N GLN A 69 -3.81 2.23 0.53
CA GLN A 69 -4.11 1.77 1.87
C GLN A 69 -2.88 1.90 2.77
N GLY A 70 -3.02 2.50 3.95
CA GLY A 70 -1.92 2.67 4.90
C GLY A 70 -1.45 1.34 5.51
N LYS A 71 -0.15 1.23 5.85
CA LYS A 71 0.47 0.02 6.42
C LYS A 71 -0.33 -0.58 7.58
N ALA A 72 -0.68 0.22 8.59
CA ALA A 72 -1.43 -0.26 9.75
C ALA A 72 -2.79 -0.88 9.39
N SER A 73 -3.51 -0.31 8.41
CA SER A 73 -4.77 -0.86 7.92
C SER A 73 -4.58 -2.16 7.15
N SER A 74 -3.46 -2.32 6.45
CA SER A 74 -3.12 -3.55 5.74
C SER A 74 -2.64 -4.67 6.67
N MET A 75 -2.03 -4.34 7.82
CA MET A 75 -1.55 -5.34 8.79
C MET A 75 -2.67 -6.21 9.35
N VAL A 76 -3.89 -5.67 9.49
CA VAL A 76 -5.01 -6.39 10.12
C VAL A 76 -5.35 -7.68 9.37
N ALA A 77 -5.37 -7.63 8.04
CA ALA A 77 -5.67 -8.81 7.22
C ALA A 77 -4.56 -9.87 7.32
N VAL A 78 -3.29 -9.45 7.36
CA VAL A 78 -2.14 -10.34 7.53
C VAL A 78 -2.16 -10.99 8.91
N ALA A 79 -2.44 -10.22 9.96
CA ALA A 79 -2.53 -10.70 11.33
C ALA A 79 -3.70 -11.68 11.54
N LEU A 80 -4.83 -11.46 10.87
CA LEU A 80 -5.97 -12.39 10.91
C LEU A 80 -5.66 -13.70 10.19
N GLY A 81 -4.88 -13.67 9.10
CA GLY A 81 -4.50 -14.84 8.32
C GLY A 81 -5.70 -15.69 7.84
N PRO A 82 -6.73 -15.09 7.23
CA PRO A 82 -7.92 -15.84 6.81
C PRO A 82 -7.56 -16.87 5.75
N LYS A 83 -8.22 -18.03 5.80
CA LYS A 83 -8.05 -19.10 4.81
C LYS A 83 -9.23 -19.14 3.84
N PRO A 84 -9.01 -19.58 2.58
CA PRO A 84 -10.10 -19.74 1.63
C PRO A 84 -11.25 -20.60 2.20
N GLY A 85 -12.48 -20.14 2.00
CA GLY A 85 -13.69 -20.80 2.50
C GLY A 85 -14.10 -20.43 3.93
N TRP A 86 -13.32 -19.63 4.65
CA TRP A 86 -13.75 -19.08 5.93
C TRP A 86 -14.82 -18.00 5.74
N GLU A 87 -15.81 -17.99 6.63
CA GLU A 87 -16.71 -16.85 6.80
C GLU A 87 -16.06 -15.84 7.75
N THR A 88 -16.01 -14.59 7.31
CA THR A 88 -15.47 -13.46 8.10
C THR A 88 -16.59 -12.47 8.37
N LEU A 89 -16.66 -11.95 9.60
CA LEU A 89 -17.66 -10.96 10.04
C LEU A 89 -17.21 -9.51 9.78
#